data_AF-A0AAV5H2E3-F1
#
_entry.id   AF-A0AAV5H2E3-F1
#
_cell.length_a   1.000
_cell.length_b   1.000
_cell.length_c   1.000
_cell.angle_alpha   90.00
_cell.angle_beta   90.00
_cell.angle_gamma   90.00
#
_symmetry.space_group_name_H-M   'P 1'
#
loop_
_entity.id
_entity.type
_entity.pdbx_description
1 polymer ?
#
loop_
_entity_poly.entity_id
_entity_poly.type
_entity_poly.pdbx_seq_one_letter_code
_entity_poly.pdbx_strand_id
1 'polypeptide(L)'
;MKLTTLLTQNLRNPIGLGCTAPCFSYSLHSEKRGDRQTACRILAASRAELLEEGKADLWDSGKMETGRNYAIRYEGKPLRSRQEVFWKAKVWDAWGLESDWSRPAFFEMGLLEETDWKAGWIGQGDAFAGDKSAALAVAGPFTAPLCGRVKKARLYISGLGLFRAEMNGEPLSENLYEPGESSFNRRVYYVTYDITPFLREGRNVLGVTLGNGQYVNFAVDPVMKKADGTLSEKHRYQKEDTIFLKKGICGDKKLLSRWSLR
;
A
#
# COMPACT_ATOMS: atom_id res chain seq x y z
N MET A 1 10.50 -30.61 9.64
CA MET A 1 10.05 -29.22 9.90
C MET A 1 9.17 -28.73 8.75
N LYS A 2 8.15 -27.91 9.00
CA LYS A 2 7.21 -27.37 7.99
C LYS A 2 7.11 -25.86 8.12
N LEU A 3 7.13 -25.16 6.99
CA LEU A 3 6.90 -23.71 6.94
C LEU A 3 5.40 -23.41 6.95
N THR A 4 5.00 -22.43 7.76
CA THR A 4 3.64 -21.92 7.85
C THR A 4 3.67 -20.40 7.84
N THR A 5 2.55 -19.75 7.51
CA THR A 5 2.40 -18.28 7.59
C THR A 5 3.54 -17.51 6.90
N LEU A 6 3.56 -17.53 5.57
CA LEU A 6 4.48 -16.70 4.80
C LEU A 6 4.02 -15.25 4.81
N LEU A 7 4.95 -14.33 5.08
CA LEU A 7 4.71 -12.90 5.20
C LEU A 7 5.74 -12.12 4.37
N THR A 8 5.29 -11.07 3.71
CA THR A 8 6.15 -10.08 3.06
C THR A 8 5.94 -8.74 3.75
N GLN A 9 7.01 -8.11 4.25
CA GLN A 9 6.92 -6.92 5.11
C GLN A 9 5.94 -7.12 6.29
N ASN A 10 5.97 -8.30 6.89
CA ASN A 10 5.08 -8.73 7.98
C ASN A 10 3.57 -8.74 7.62
N LEU A 11 3.23 -8.71 6.33
CA LEU A 11 1.86 -8.80 5.84
C LEU A 11 1.65 -10.09 5.06
N ARG A 12 0.45 -10.66 5.14
CA ARG A 12 0.06 -11.80 4.28
C ARG A 12 -0.35 -11.27 2.92
N ASN A 13 0.30 -11.78 1.87
CA ASN A 13 -0.04 -11.49 0.48
C ASN A 13 -0.33 -9.99 0.16
N PRO A 14 0.54 -9.05 0.56
CA PRO A 14 0.24 -7.63 0.44
C PRO A 14 0.26 -7.16 -1.01
N ILE A 15 -0.59 -6.17 -1.31
CA ILE A 15 -0.57 -5.41 -2.57
C ILE A 15 -0.19 -3.96 -2.29
N GLY A 16 0.45 -3.31 -3.26
CA GLY A 16 0.82 -1.89 -3.14
C GLY A 16 2.09 -1.63 -2.33
N LEU A 17 3.03 -2.60 -2.26
CA LEU A 17 4.29 -2.38 -1.54
C LEU A 17 5.15 -1.32 -2.25
N GLY A 18 5.62 -0.32 -1.49
CA GLY A 18 6.57 0.70 -1.97
C GLY A 18 8.04 0.37 -1.68
N CYS A 19 8.33 -0.68 -0.90
CA CYS A 19 9.70 -1.07 -0.57
C CYS A 19 10.27 -1.98 -1.65
N THR A 20 11.30 -1.53 -2.37
CA THR A 20 11.92 -2.26 -3.51
C THR A 20 12.79 -3.44 -3.11
N ALA A 21 13.11 -3.59 -1.82
CA ALA A 21 13.77 -4.76 -1.25
C ALA A 21 12.92 -5.29 -0.07
N PRO A 22 11.74 -5.85 -0.34
CA PRO A 22 10.84 -6.30 0.71
C PRO A 22 11.47 -7.45 1.50
N CYS A 23 11.09 -7.58 2.76
CA CYS A 23 11.58 -8.66 3.62
C CYS A 23 10.58 -9.80 3.74
N PHE A 24 11.08 -11.03 3.71
CA PHE A 24 10.33 -12.26 3.89
C PHE A 24 10.44 -12.78 5.32
N SER A 25 9.31 -13.20 5.87
CA SER A 25 9.21 -13.86 7.17
C SER A 25 8.32 -15.08 7.04
N TYR A 26 8.59 -16.12 7.82
CA TYR A 26 7.76 -17.31 7.88
C TYR A 26 7.83 -17.97 9.26
N SER A 27 6.75 -18.62 9.65
CA SER A 27 6.69 -19.45 10.86
C SER A 27 7.15 -20.87 10.57
N LEU A 28 7.65 -21.54 11.60
CA LEU A 28 8.12 -22.92 11.52
C LEU A 28 7.33 -23.77 12.49
N HIS A 29 6.97 -24.97 12.05
CA HIS A 29 6.32 -25.98 12.85
C HIS A 29 7.13 -27.28 12.79
N SER A 30 7.37 -27.90 13.95
CA SER A 30 8.04 -29.20 14.05
C SER A 30 7.40 -30.03 15.15
N GLU A 31 7.29 -31.33 14.92
CA GLU A 31 6.83 -32.31 15.91
C GLU A 31 7.98 -32.72 16.86
N LYS A 32 9.23 -32.42 16.50
CA LYS A 32 10.41 -32.73 17.31
C LYS A 32 10.68 -31.59 18.30
N ARG A 33 10.76 -31.92 19.58
CA ARG A 33 11.08 -30.95 20.65
C ARG A 33 12.51 -30.42 20.47
N GLY A 34 12.68 -29.10 20.55
CA GLY A 34 13.99 -28.44 20.44
C GLY A 34 14.54 -28.34 19.01
N ASP A 35 13.71 -28.65 18.01
CA ASP A 35 14.09 -28.47 16.61
C ASP A 35 14.25 -26.98 16.23
N ARG A 36 15.12 -26.71 15.26
CA ARG A 36 15.42 -25.36 14.77
C ARG A 36 15.85 -25.39 13.31
N GLN A 37 15.63 -24.28 12.61
CA GLN A 37 16.23 -24.06 11.30
C GLN A 37 17.76 -23.90 11.43
N THR A 38 18.49 -24.50 10.52
CA THR A 38 19.94 -24.31 10.32
C THR A 38 20.24 -23.58 9.02
N ALA A 39 19.41 -23.78 7.99
CA ALA A 39 19.52 -23.09 6.71
C ALA A 39 18.15 -22.87 6.06
N CYS A 40 18.09 -21.98 5.09
CA CYS A 40 16.92 -21.82 4.22
C CYS A 40 17.28 -21.52 2.78
N ARG A 41 16.33 -21.73 1.87
CA ARG A 41 16.40 -21.31 0.47
C ARG A 41 15.07 -20.71 0.07
N ILE A 42 15.12 -19.56 -0.57
CA ILE A 42 13.96 -18.80 -1.04
C ILE A 42 14.04 -18.69 -2.56
N LEU A 43 12.92 -18.99 -3.21
CA LEU A 43 12.71 -18.77 -4.64
C LEU A 43 11.65 -17.69 -4.82
N ALA A 44 11.90 -16.75 -5.71
CA ALA A 44 10.93 -15.75 -6.16
C ALA A 44 10.84 -15.71 -7.68
N ALA A 45 9.61 -15.62 -8.20
CA ALA A 45 9.32 -15.62 -9.61
C ALA A 45 8.21 -14.63 -10.00
N SER A 46 8.18 -14.24 -11.27
CA SER A 46 7.18 -13.31 -11.81
C SER A 46 5.79 -13.94 -12.00
N ARG A 47 5.70 -15.27 -11.91
CA ARG A 47 4.48 -16.05 -12.08
C ARG A 47 4.52 -17.29 -11.18
N ALA A 48 3.37 -17.73 -10.69
CA ALA A 48 3.31 -18.85 -9.74
C ALA A 48 3.79 -20.17 -10.36
N GLU A 49 3.47 -20.39 -11.64
CA GLU A 49 3.74 -21.64 -12.38
C GLU A 49 5.26 -21.90 -12.51
N LEU A 50 6.07 -20.85 -12.62
CA LEU A 50 7.53 -21.00 -12.64
C LEU A 50 8.05 -21.64 -11.35
N LEU A 51 7.47 -21.29 -10.21
CA LEU A 51 7.88 -21.89 -8.94
C LEU A 51 7.52 -23.37 -8.86
N GLU A 52 6.41 -23.80 -9.48
CA GLU A 52 6.04 -25.22 -9.56
C GLU A 52 7.07 -26.00 -10.37
N GLU A 53 7.58 -25.41 -11.45
CA GLU A 53 8.69 -25.95 -12.26
C GLU A 53 10.08 -25.81 -11.59
N GLY A 54 10.16 -25.26 -10.38
CA GLY A 54 11.42 -25.03 -9.68
C GLY A 54 12.27 -23.88 -10.27
N LYS A 55 11.69 -23.05 -11.13
CA LYS A 55 12.34 -21.90 -11.76
C LYS A 55 12.06 -20.62 -10.95
N ALA A 56 13.08 -19.77 -10.84
CA ALA A 56 12.98 -18.51 -10.10
C ALA A 56 13.64 -17.39 -10.91
N ASP A 57 12.86 -16.78 -11.81
CA ASP A 57 13.36 -15.79 -12.74
C ASP A 57 13.67 -14.43 -12.09
N LEU A 58 13.20 -14.20 -10.85
CA LEU A 58 13.46 -12.98 -10.10
C LEU A 58 14.55 -13.17 -9.04
N TRP A 59 14.51 -14.26 -8.27
CA TRP A 59 15.51 -14.51 -7.24
C TRP A 59 15.57 -15.96 -6.83
N ASP A 60 16.79 -16.49 -6.72
CA ASP A 60 17.09 -17.71 -6.00
C ASP A 60 18.17 -17.38 -4.98
N SER A 61 17.86 -17.49 -3.69
CA SER A 61 18.83 -17.15 -2.64
C SER A 61 19.99 -18.15 -2.56
N GLY A 62 19.88 -19.30 -3.22
CA GLY A 62 20.69 -20.47 -2.89
C GLY A 62 20.43 -20.94 -1.46
N LYS A 63 21.22 -21.91 -0.99
CA LYS A 63 21.17 -22.34 0.41
C LYS A 63 21.89 -21.29 1.27
N MET A 64 21.15 -20.62 2.15
CA MET A 64 21.68 -19.68 3.13
C MET A 64 21.80 -20.36 4.48
N GLU A 65 23.02 -20.50 5.00
CA GLU A 65 23.29 -21.04 6.34
C GLU A 65 22.89 -20.01 7.40
N THR A 66 21.64 -20.08 7.86
CA THR A 66 21.07 -19.14 8.82
C THR A 66 19.96 -19.78 9.65
N GLY A 67 19.95 -19.47 10.94
CA GLY A 67 18.83 -19.76 11.83
C GLY A 67 17.72 -18.71 11.77
N ARG A 68 17.88 -17.64 10.98
CA ARG A 68 16.91 -16.55 10.84
C ARG A 68 15.76 -16.97 9.92
N ASN A 69 14.53 -16.78 10.39
CA ASN A 69 13.28 -17.05 9.65
C ASN A 69 12.37 -15.81 9.51
N TYR A 70 12.89 -14.63 9.81
CA TYR A 70 12.17 -13.37 9.77
C TYR A 70 13.03 -12.28 9.12
N ALA A 71 12.38 -11.28 8.54
CA ALA A 71 13.03 -10.11 7.94
C ALA A 71 14.17 -10.45 6.95
N ILE A 72 14.06 -11.56 6.21
CA ILE A 72 15.05 -11.98 5.21
C ILE A 72 14.85 -11.09 3.99
N ARG A 73 15.82 -10.23 3.71
CA ARG A 73 15.72 -9.22 2.65
C ARG A 73 15.74 -9.88 1.27
N TYR A 74 14.89 -9.39 0.37
CA TYR A 74 14.97 -9.73 -1.05
C TYR A 74 16.26 -9.16 -1.68
N GLU A 75 17.06 -10.03 -2.30
CA GLU A 75 18.35 -9.69 -2.93
C GLU A 75 18.40 -10.07 -4.42
N GLY A 76 17.22 -10.21 -5.04
CA GLY A 76 17.11 -10.58 -6.45
C GLY A 76 17.16 -9.40 -7.42
N LYS A 77 16.61 -9.63 -8.61
CA LYS A 77 16.52 -8.62 -9.67
C LYS A 77 15.70 -7.40 -9.22
N PRO A 78 16.03 -6.18 -9.68
CA PRO A 78 15.25 -4.99 -9.36
C PRO A 78 13.77 -5.15 -9.67
N LEU A 79 12.93 -4.87 -8.67
CA LEU A 79 11.47 -4.94 -8.79
C LEU A 79 10.93 -3.67 -9.44
N ARG A 80 9.84 -3.81 -10.19
CA ARG A 80 9.20 -2.73 -10.96
C ARG A 80 7.81 -2.43 -10.45
N SER A 81 7.30 -1.24 -10.77
CA SER A 81 5.95 -0.82 -10.39
C SER A 81 4.89 -1.78 -10.92
N ARG A 82 3.90 -2.09 -10.07
CA ARG A 82 2.80 -3.01 -10.36
C ARG A 82 3.24 -4.44 -10.70
N GLN A 83 4.47 -4.81 -10.37
CA GLN A 83 4.96 -6.17 -10.57
C GLN A 83 4.40 -7.07 -9.47
N GLU A 84 3.82 -8.19 -9.89
CA GLU A 84 3.49 -9.27 -8.98
C GLU A 84 4.69 -10.20 -8.84
N VAL A 85 4.93 -10.66 -7.61
CA VAL A 85 6.02 -11.54 -7.27
C VAL A 85 5.46 -12.66 -6.42
N PHE A 86 5.69 -13.88 -6.86
CA PHE A 86 5.40 -15.09 -6.11
C PHE A 86 6.68 -15.57 -5.46
N TRP A 87 6.61 -16.08 -4.24
CA TRP A 87 7.77 -16.67 -3.59
C TRP A 87 7.40 -17.87 -2.74
N LYS A 88 8.35 -18.79 -2.59
CA LYS A 88 8.26 -19.94 -1.70
C LYS A 88 9.60 -20.18 -1.03
N ALA A 89 9.58 -20.86 0.11
CA ALA A 89 10.78 -21.17 0.87
C ALA A 89 10.80 -22.63 1.30
N LYS A 90 11.99 -23.15 1.52
CA LYS A 90 12.24 -24.41 2.23
C LYS A 90 13.38 -24.22 3.23
N VAL A 91 13.47 -25.12 4.19
CA VAL A 91 14.43 -25.04 5.29
C VAL A 91 15.15 -26.36 5.52
N TRP A 92 16.30 -26.28 6.17
CA TRP A 92 16.98 -27.44 6.74
C TRP A 92 16.88 -27.36 8.26
N ASP A 93 16.60 -28.49 8.89
CA ASP A 93 16.42 -28.60 10.34
C ASP A 93 17.76 -28.85 11.07
N ALA A 94 17.69 -29.09 12.39
CA ALA A 94 18.88 -29.30 13.22
C ALA A 94 19.66 -30.58 12.87
N TRP A 95 19.03 -31.54 12.20
CA TRP A 95 19.63 -32.82 11.78
C TRP A 95 20.07 -32.78 10.31
N GLY A 96 19.99 -31.62 9.66
CA GLY A 96 20.33 -31.45 8.25
C GLY A 96 19.27 -32.01 7.30
N LEU A 97 18.08 -32.35 7.80
CA LEU A 97 16.98 -32.82 6.96
C LEU A 97 16.29 -31.63 6.28
N GLU A 98 16.09 -31.76 4.98
CA GLU A 98 15.39 -30.77 4.17
C GLU A 98 13.87 -30.88 4.37
N SER A 99 13.19 -29.73 4.44
CA SER A 99 11.73 -29.66 4.41
C SER A 99 11.20 -29.71 2.98
N ASP A 100 9.93 -30.09 2.82
CA ASP A 100 9.19 -29.74 1.62
C ASP A 100 9.18 -28.21 1.41
N TRP A 101 8.96 -27.81 0.16
CA TRP A 101 8.68 -26.41 -0.17
C TRP A 101 7.37 -25.95 0.49
N SER A 102 7.34 -24.69 0.92
CA SER A 102 6.09 -24.04 1.27
C SER A 102 5.17 -23.93 0.04
N ARG A 103 3.86 -23.78 0.29
CA ARG A 103 2.98 -23.22 -0.74
C ARG A 103 3.48 -21.82 -1.12
N PRO A 104 3.40 -21.42 -2.40
CA PRO A 104 3.74 -20.06 -2.80
C PRO A 104 2.86 -19.02 -2.09
N ALA A 105 3.50 -17.98 -1.58
CA ALA A 105 2.86 -16.72 -1.22
C ALA A 105 3.14 -15.70 -2.33
N PHE A 106 2.48 -14.55 -2.29
CA PHE A 106 2.75 -13.49 -3.26
C PHE A 106 2.85 -12.13 -2.60
N PHE A 107 3.30 -11.14 -3.35
CA PHE A 107 3.09 -9.73 -3.07
C PHE A 107 3.03 -8.96 -4.39
N GLU A 108 2.47 -7.76 -4.36
CA GLU A 108 2.41 -6.89 -5.52
C GLU A 108 3.02 -5.52 -5.20
N MET A 109 3.93 -5.06 -6.06
CA MET A 109 4.50 -3.72 -5.97
C MET A 109 3.45 -2.67 -6.29
N GLY A 110 3.51 -1.53 -5.60
CA GLY A 110 2.70 -0.36 -5.91
C GLY A 110 3.24 0.44 -7.09
N LEU A 111 2.95 1.74 -7.09
CA LEU A 111 3.65 2.75 -7.88
C LEU A 111 4.92 3.15 -7.12
N LEU A 112 6.09 2.96 -7.75
CA LEU A 112 7.39 3.19 -7.11
C LEU A 112 7.92 4.60 -7.40
N GLU A 113 7.62 5.14 -8.58
CA GLU A 113 8.10 6.45 -9.02
C GLU A 113 6.95 7.45 -9.18
N GLU A 114 7.23 8.74 -9.01
CA GLU A 114 6.22 9.80 -9.26
C GLU A 114 5.69 9.74 -10.71
N THR A 115 6.54 9.38 -11.67
CA THR A 115 6.19 9.24 -13.09
C THR A 115 5.27 8.06 -13.39
N ASP A 116 5.09 7.14 -12.44
CA ASP A 116 4.07 6.10 -12.54
C ASP A 116 2.66 6.63 -12.30
N TRP A 117 2.50 7.86 -11.83
CA TRP A 117 1.21 8.54 -11.78
C TRP A 117 0.91 9.17 -13.15
N LYS A 118 -0.29 8.91 -13.66
CA LYS A 118 -0.87 9.57 -14.84
C LYS A 118 -2.09 10.43 -14.49
N ALA A 119 -2.36 10.57 -13.20
CA ALA A 119 -3.48 11.33 -12.68
C ALA A 119 -3.02 12.74 -12.29
N GLY A 120 -3.96 13.68 -12.26
CA GLY A 120 -3.75 15.01 -11.70
C GLY A 120 -4.47 15.15 -10.36
N TRP A 121 -3.94 16.00 -9.49
CA TRP A 121 -4.64 16.36 -8.27
C TRP A 121 -5.92 17.17 -8.59
N ILE A 122 -7.06 16.75 -8.04
CA ILE A 122 -8.37 17.41 -8.19
C ILE A 122 -8.93 17.85 -6.83
N GLY A 123 -9.82 18.84 -6.81
CA GLY A 123 -10.60 19.21 -5.64
C GLY A 123 -11.61 20.31 -5.97
N GLN A 124 -12.10 21.07 -4.99
CA GLN A 124 -13.19 22.04 -5.18
C GLN A 124 -12.80 23.23 -6.09
N GLY A 125 -11.50 23.49 -6.25
CA GLY A 125 -10.96 24.58 -7.05
C GLY A 125 -10.99 25.93 -6.33
N ASP A 126 -10.03 26.80 -6.68
CA ASP A 126 -9.73 28.06 -5.98
C ASP A 126 -10.90 29.07 -5.94
N ALA A 127 -11.90 28.88 -6.82
CA ALA A 127 -13.10 29.72 -6.89
C ALA A 127 -14.25 29.25 -5.99
N PHE A 128 -14.10 28.13 -5.26
CA PHE A 128 -15.16 27.64 -4.38
C PHE A 128 -15.30 28.50 -3.11
N ALA A 129 -16.44 29.18 -2.99
CA ALA A 129 -16.78 30.07 -1.87
C ALA A 129 -17.72 29.43 -0.83
N GLY A 130 -18.04 28.15 -0.97
CA GLY A 130 -18.88 27.42 -0.01
C GLY A 130 -18.12 27.01 1.25
N ASP A 131 -18.80 26.25 2.12
CA ASP A 131 -18.20 25.72 3.34
C ASP A 131 -17.06 24.73 3.04
N LYS A 132 -15.82 25.17 3.22
CA LYS A 132 -14.60 24.35 3.01
C LYS A 132 -14.41 23.30 4.11
N SER A 133 -15.21 23.33 5.18
CA SER A 133 -15.24 22.28 6.21
C SER A 133 -16.05 21.05 5.77
N ALA A 134 -16.97 21.21 4.81
CA ALA A 134 -17.79 20.13 4.28
C ALA A 134 -16.97 19.12 3.47
N ALA A 135 -17.31 17.84 3.61
CA ALA A 135 -16.65 16.77 2.86
C ALA A 135 -17.01 16.87 1.37
N LEU A 136 -15.99 16.94 0.51
CA LEU A 136 -16.19 16.93 -0.94
C LEU A 136 -16.52 15.51 -1.40
N ALA A 137 -17.65 15.33 -2.08
CA ALA A 137 -17.95 14.11 -2.81
C ALA A 137 -17.68 14.32 -4.30
N VAL A 138 -16.87 13.45 -4.91
CA VAL A 138 -16.57 13.43 -6.35
C VAL A 138 -16.88 12.05 -6.91
N ALA A 139 -17.52 12.01 -8.07
CA ALA A 139 -17.81 10.77 -8.78
C ALA A 139 -17.39 10.87 -10.25
N GLY A 140 -16.71 9.83 -10.74
CA GLY A 140 -16.25 9.73 -12.13
C GLY A 140 -16.76 8.45 -12.79
N PRO A 141 -17.54 8.55 -13.88
CA PRO A 141 -17.93 7.38 -14.64
C PRO A 141 -16.80 6.89 -15.56
N PHE A 142 -16.76 5.60 -15.81
CA PHE A 142 -15.91 4.99 -16.83
C PHE A 142 -16.58 3.75 -17.42
N THR A 143 -16.05 3.25 -18.54
CA THR A 143 -16.54 2.02 -19.18
C THR A 143 -15.46 0.94 -19.11
N ALA A 144 -15.83 -0.29 -18.73
CA ALA A 144 -14.96 -1.45 -18.67
C ALA A 144 -15.55 -2.63 -19.47
N PRO A 145 -14.78 -3.28 -20.36
CA PRO A 145 -15.22 -4.46 -21.09
C PRO A 145 -15.02 -5.72 -20.22
N LEU A 146 -16.06 -6.21 -19.54
CA LEU A 146 -15.93 -7.32 -18.58
C LEU A 146 -16.17 -8.74 -19.09
N CYS A 147 -16.38 -8.95 -20.39
CA CYS A 147 -16.45 -10.30 -20.98
C CYS A 147 -15.09 -11.06 -20.91
N GLY A 148 -14.66 -11.50 -19.71
CA GLY A 148 -13.53 -12.41 -19.48
C GLY A 148 -12.12 -11.86 -19.74
N ARG A 149 -11.97 -10.56 -20.05
CA ARG A 149 -10.67 -9.98 -20.45
C ARG A 149 -9.88 -9.34 -19.31
N VAL A 150 -10.54 -8.92 -18.23
CA VAL A 150 -9.87 -8.28 -17.09
C VAL A 150 -9.47 -9.37 -16.11
N LYS A 151 -8.16 -9.68 -16.05
CA LYS A 151 -7.62 -10.61 -15.05
C LYS A 151 -7.42 -9.91 -13.72
N LYS A 152 -7.07 -8.62 -13.77
CA LYS A 152 -6.73 -7.85 -12.59
C LYS A 152 -7.02 -6.36 -12.80
N ALA A 153 -7.62 -5.73 -11.79
CA ALA A 153 -7.82 -4.30 -11.75
C ALA A 153 -7.35 -3.73 -10.40
N ARG A 154 -6.67 -2.58 -10.46
CA ARG A 154 -6.13 -1.88 -9.29
C ARG A 154 -6.57 -0.42 -9.28
N LEU A 155 -6.93 0.08 -8.10
CA LEU A 155 -7.04 1.51 -7.83
C LEU A 155 -5.88 1.95 -6.95
N TYR A 156 -5.10 2.91 -7.41
CA TYR A 156 -4.10 3.65 -6.64
C TYR A 156 -4.67 5.01 -6.33
N ILE A 157 -4.80 5.36 -5.06
CA ILE A 157 -5.51 6.57 -4.65
C ILE A 157 -4.88 7.20 -3.41
N SER A 158 -4.81 8.52 -3.41
CA SER A 158 -4.36 9.33 -2.28
C SER A 158 -5.28 10.51 -2.12
N GLY A 159 -5.70 10.77 -0.89
CA GLY A 159 -6.38 11.99 -0.49
C GLY A 159 -5.47 12.81 0.42
N LEU A 160 -5.33 14.10 0.16
CA LEU A 160 -4.76 15.03 1.13
C LEU A 160 -5.84 15.30 2.17
N GLY A 161 -5.72 14.61 3.30
CA GLY A 161 -6.74 14.55 4.35
C GLY A 161 -7.13 13.11 4.58
N LEU A 162 -8.43 12.85 4.52
CA LEU A 162 -9.00 11.50 4.60
C LEU A 162 -9.85 11.26 3.36
N PHE A 163 -9.94 10.02 2.90
CA PHE A 163 -10.93 9.66 1.89
C PHE A 163 -11.64 8.35 2.22
N ARG A 164 -12.86 8.22 1.67
CA ARG A 164 -13.58 6.97 1.51
C ARG A 164 -13.82 6.77 0.02
N ALA A 165 -13.39 5.64 -0.53
CA ALA A 165 -13.58 5.30 -1.92
C ALA A 165 -14.65 4.21 -2.07
N GLU A 166 -15.50 4.37 -3.07
CA GLU A 166 -16.62 3.49 -3.38
C GLU A 166 -16.62 3.20 -4.88
N MET A 167 -16.96 1.97 -5.26
CA MET A 167 -17.13 1.58 -6.65
C MET A 167 -18.55 1.07 -6.83
N ASN A 168 -19.28 1.65 -7.78
CA ASN A 168 -20.65 1.25 -8.10
C ASN A 168 -21.62 1.25 -6.89
N GLY A 169 -21.38 2.15 -5.93
CA GLY A 169 -22.14 2.29 -4.68
C GLY A 169 -21.65 1.40 -3.53
N GLU A 170 -20.63 0.57 -3.75
CA GLU A 170 -20.07 -0.33 -2.74
C GLU A 170 -18.73 0.20 -2.21
N PRO A 171 -18.51 0.28 -0.90
CA PRO A 171 -17.23 0.68 -0.32
C PRO A 171 -16.09 -0.26 -0.72
N LEU A 172 -14.94 0.29 -1.12
CA LEU A 172 -13.75 -0.50 -1.49
C LEU A 172 -13.04 -1.12 -0.28
N SER A 173 -13.30 -0.62 0.92
CA SER A 173 -12.72 -1.09 2.17
C SER A 173 -13.57 -0.66 3.37
N GLU A 174 -13.46 -1.40 4.47
CA GLU A 174 -14.00 -1.04 5.79
C GLU A 174 -13.01 -0.19 6.60
N ASN A 175 -11.79 0.00 6.10
CA ASN A 175 -10.78 0.83 6.74
C ASN A 175 -11.30 2.25 6.93
N LEU A 176 -11.01 2.80 8.11
CA LEU A 176 -11.28 4.20 8.42
C LEU A 176 -9.98 4.99 8.37
N TYR A 177 -10.10 6.29 8.08
CA TYR A 177 -9.00 7.25 8.13
C TYR A 177 -7.84 7.01 7.13
N GLU A 178 -8.13 6.44 5.96
CA GLU A 178 -7.15 6.31 4.87
C GLU A 178 -6.82 7.69 4.22
N PRO A 179 -5.58 7.94 3.77
CA PRO A 179 -4.43 7.02 3.67
C PRO A 179 -3.56 6.96 4.95
N GLY A 180 -4.00 7.56 6.05
CA GLY A 180 -3.22 7.77 7.27
C GLY A 180 -2.50 9.12 7.29
N GLU A 181 -1.99 9.49 8.46
CA GLU A 181 -1.30 10.77 8.69
C GLU A 181 0.15 10.72 8.18
N SER A 182 0.57 11.79 7.49
CA SER A 182 1.94 11.96 7.03
C SER A 182 2.37 13.43 7.12
N SER A 183 3.67 13.70 7.08
CA SER A 183 4.17 15.05 6.85
C SER A 183 4.04 15.36 5.37
N PHE A 184 2.88 15.90 4.96
CA PHE A 184 2.47 16.09 3.56
C PHE A 184 3.48 16.87 2.70
N ASN A 185 4.29 17.73 3.31
CA ASN A 185 5.40 18.44 2.66
C ASN A 185 6.60 17.55 2.27
N ARG A 186 6.77 16.41 2.94
CA ARG A 186 7.88 15.47 2.75
C ARG A 186 7.43 14.17 2.10
N ARG A 187 6.26 13.67 2.47
CA ARG A 187 5.73 12.38 2.02
C ARG A 187 4.22 12.40 2.12
N VAL A 188 3.57 11.93 1.06
CA VAL A 188 2.13 11.68 1.02
C VAL A 188 1.93 10.18 0.78
N TYR A 189 1.13 9.52 1.61
CA TYR A 189 0.78 8.12 1.43
C TYR A 189 -0.33 7.95 0.39
N TYR A 190 -0.32 6.81 -0.30
CA TYR A 190 -1.42 6.37 -1.15
C TYR A 190 -1.78 4.92 -0.79
N VAL A 191 -3.01 4.54 -1.10
CA VAL A 191 -3.54 3.20 -0.88
C VAL A 191 -3.73 2.51 -2.23
N THR A 192 -3.54 1.19 -2.25
CA THR A 192 -3.83 0.34 -3.41
C THR A 192 -4.98 -0.60 -3.06
N TYR A 193 -6.07 -0.57 -3.84
CA TYR A 193 -7.16 -1.55 -3.74
C TYR A 193 -7.14 -2.51 -4.91
N ASP A 194 -7.53 -3.76 -4.62
CA ASP A 194 -8.01 -4.68 -5.64
C ASP A 194 -9.46 -4.32 -5.98
N ILE A 195 -9.67 -3.71 -7.15
CA ILE A 195 -11.02 -3.32 -7.60
C ILE A 195 -11.62 -4.35 -8.56
N THR A 196 -10.92 -5.44 -8.85
CA THR A 196 -11.38 -6.50 -9.77
C THR A 196 -12.79 -7.00 -9.44
N PRO A 197 -13.14 -7.33 -8.17
CA PRO A 197 -14.47 -7.86 -7.85
C PRO A 197 -15.58 -6.80 -7.90
N PHE A 198 -15.24 -5.51 -7.95
CA PHE A 198 -16.22 -4.42 -7.96
C PHE A 198 -16.62 -3.97 -9.37
N LEU A 199 -15.90 -4.43 -10.38
CA LEU A 199 -16.13 -4.04 -11.76
C LEU A 199 -17.37 -4.73 -12.35
N ARG A 200 -18.14 -3.98 -13.14
CA ARG A 200 -19.32 -4.43 -13.89
C ARG A 200 -19.11 -4.21 -15.39
N GLU A 201 -19.71 -5.05 -16.23
CA GLU A 201 -19.62 -4.83 -17.67
C GLU A 201 -20.29 -3.52 -18.10
N GLY A 202 -19.62 -2.79 -18.98
CA GLY A 202 -20.09 -1.48 -19.42
C GLY A 202 -19.77 -0.40 -18.39
N ARG A 203 -20.79 0.37 -18.00
CA ARG A 203 -20.62 1.57 -17.18
C ARG A 203 -20.35 1.23 -15.72
N ASN A 204 -19.33 1.86 -15.17
CA ASN A 204 -18.96 1.83 -13.77
C ASN A 204 -18.80 3.27 -13.25
N VAL A 205 -18.84 3.44 -11.94
CA VAL A 205 -18.64 4.74 -11.28
C VAL A 205 -17.71 4.56 -10.10
N LEU A 206 -16.61 5.32 -10.07
CA LEU A 206 -15.78 5.51 -8.89
C LEU A 206 -16.28 6.74 -8.14
N GLY A 207 -16.74 6.56 -6.91
CA GLY A 207 -17.10 7.62 -5.98
C GLY A 207 -16.00 7.80 -4.93
N VAL A 208 -15.72 9.03 -4.55
CA VAL A 208 -14.80 9.35 -3.46
C VAL A 208 -15.39 10.47 -2.62
N THR A 209 -15.54 10.22 -1.32
CA THR A 209 -15.85 11.25 -0.33
C THR A 209 -14.56 11.61 0.39
N LEU A 210 -14.20 12.88 0.35
CA LEU A 210 -12.97 13.40 0.89
C LEU A 210 -13.25 14.26 2.13
N GLY A 211 -12.73 13.79 3.26
CA GLY A 211 -12.70 14.54 4.51
C GLY A 211 -11.42 15.33 4.65
N ASN A 212 -11.50 16.41 5.42
CA ASN A 212 -10.35 17.29 5.67
C ASN A 212 -9.22 16.61 6.46
N GLY A 213 -9.56 15.77 7.44
CA GLY A 213 -8.55 15.09 8.25
C GLY A 213 -7.58 16.05 8.92
N GLN A 214 -6.31 15.65 8.98
CA GLN A 214 -5.21 16.52 9.42
C GLN A 214 -4.60 17.37 8.29
N TYR A 215 -5.07 17.18 7.05
CA TYR A 215 -4.71 18.05 5.93
C TYR A 215 -5.67 19.24 5.89
N VAL A 216 -5.54 20.07 6.92
CA VAL A 216 -6.37 21.24 7.10
C VAL A 216 -5.51 22.48 7.08
N ASN A 217 -5.96 23.47 6.30
CA ASN A 217 -5.49 24.84 6.39
C ASN A 217 -6.15 25.60 7.54
N PHE A 218 -6.64 24.88 8.57
CA PHE A 218 -6.93 25.57 9.82
C PHE A 218 -5.56 26.03 10.33
N ALA A 219 -5.24 27.30 10.08
CA ALA A 219 -4.90 28.14 11.20
C ALA A 219 -6.03 27.96 12.22
N VAL A 220 -6.00 26.85 12.97
CA VAL A 220 -6.47 26.93 14.32
C VAL A 220 -5.51 27.99 14.83
N ASP A 221 -6.05 29.16 15.11
CA ASP A 221 -5.36 30.20 15.81
C ASP A 221 -5.73 30.04 17.29
N PRO A 222 -5.57 28.85 17.96
CA PRO A 222 -5.91 28.78 19.36
C PRO A 222 -4.68 29.35 20.07
N VAL A 223 -4.60 30.66 20.15
CA VAL A 223 -3.97 31.21 21.34
C VAL A 223 -4.77 30.61 22.51
N MET A 224 -4.09 29.75 23.28
CA MET A 224 -4.72 29.02 24.37
C MET A 224 -5.40 30.03 25.28
N LYS A 225 -6.71 29.88 25.49
CA LYS A 225 -7.43 30.61 26.54
C LYS A 225 -7.07 29.96 27.87
N LYS A 226 -6.25 30.64 28.68
CA LYS A 226 -5.86 30.21 30.02
C LYS A 226 -7.09 30.19 30.93
N ALA A 227 -6.97 29.57 32.09
CA ALA A 227 -8.06 29.49 33.07
C ALA A 227 -8.60 30.87 33.51
N ASP A 228 -7.76 31.90 33.43
CA ASP A 228 -8.10 33.30 33.72
C ASP A 228 -8.76 34.04 32.52
N GLY A 229 -8.98 33.35 31.41
CA GLY A 229 -9.56 33.91 30.20
C GLY A 229 -8.57 34.63 29.27
N THR A 230 -7.31 34.78 29.65
CA THR A 230 -6.28 35.42 28.81
C THR A 230 -5.76 34.48 27.73
N LEU A 231 -5.30 35.08 26.62
CA LEU A 231 -4.74 34.36 25.49
C LEU A 231 -3.22 34.20 25.66
N SER A 232 -2.66 33.04 25.30
CA SER A 232 -1.21 32.80 25.26
C SER A 232 -0.50 33.74 24.28
N GLU A 233 0.68 34.28 24.61
CA GLU A 233 1.48 35.12 23.68
C GLU A 233 2.08 34.33 22.50
N LYS A 234 2.22 33.01 22.63
CA LYS A 234 2.75 32.12 21.58
C LYS A 234 1.86 30.90 21.38
N HIS A 235 1.71 30.45 20.13
CA HIS A 235 1.03 29.20 19.80
C HIS A 235 1.83 28.02 20.35
N ARG A 236 1.15 27.02 20.95
CA ARG A 236 1.83 25.82 21.47
C ARG A 236 2.13 24.78 20.37
N TYR A 237 1.47 24.90 19.21
CA TYR A 237 1.64 24.04 18.04
C TYR A 237 1.54 24.88 16.77
N GLN A 238 2.69 25.26 16.20
CA GLN A 238 2.79 25.59 14.78
C GLN A 238 3.57 24.46 14.11
N LYS A 239 2.88 23.67 13.29
CA LYS A 239 3.50 23.15 12.08
C LYS A 239 3.33 24.30 11.09
N GLU A 240 4.38 25.08 10.84
CA GLU A 240 4.36 26.13 9.80
C GLU A 240 4.26 25.46 8.42
N ASP A 241 3.12 24.84 8.11
CA ASP A 241 2.97 24.03 6.90
C ASP A 241 2.78 24.89 5.63
N THR A 242 2.57 26.21 5.78
CA THR A 242 2.43 27.18 4.68
C THR A 242 3.73 27.46 3.92
N ILE A 243 4.90 27.22 4.52
CA ILE A 243 6.22 27.43 3.89
C ILE A 243 6.83 26.17 3.26
N PHE A 244 6.18 25.00 3.37
CA PHE A 244 6.80 23.72 2.98
C PHE A 244 6.10 22.94 1.87
N LEU A 245 5.09 23.48 1.19
CA LEU A 245 4.41 22.76 0.11
C LEU A 245 5.20 22.87 -1.22
N LYS A 246 5.63 21.71 -1.76
CA LYS A 246 6.29 21.58 -3.08
C LYS A 246 5.45 22.31 -4.14
N LYS A 247 6.10 23.12 -4.98
CA LYS A 247 5.44 23.91 -6.05
C LYS A 247 4.53 22.99 -6.90
N GLY A 248 3.22 23.20 -6.86
CA GLY A 248 2.21 22.37 -7.56
C GLY A 248 1.31 21.51 -6.64
N ILE A 249 1.65 21.35 -5.36
CA ILE A 249 0.80 20.79 -4.30
C ILE A 249 0.36 21.95 -3.40
N CYS A 250 -0.35 22.91 -3.98
CA CYS A 250 -0.91 24.07 -3.27
C CYS A 250 -2.37 24.29 -3.71
N GLY A 251 -3.19 24.83 -2.82
CA GLY A 251 -4.57 25.25 -3.09
C GLY A 251 -5.63 24.15 -2.92
N ASP A 252 -6.77 24.32 -3.58
CA ASP A 252 -8.00 23.53 -3.41
C ASP A 252 -7.97 22.13 -4.09
N LYS A 253 -6.77 21.58 -4.35
CA LYS A 253 -6.57 20.23 -4.90
C LYS A 253 -6.28 19.24 -3.77
N LYS A 254 -7.03 18.15 -3.71
CA LYS A 254 -7.04 17.26 -2.55
C LYS A 254 -7.11 15.75 -2.85
N LEU A 255 -7.29 15.34 -4.10
CA LEU A 255 -7.42 13.92 -4.48
C LEU A 255 -6.58 13.59 -5.71
N LEU A 256 -5.82 12.49 -5.65
CA LEU A 256 -5.12 11.90 -6.78
C LEU A 256 -5.54 10.43 -6.89
N SER A 257 -6.17 10.06 -8.00
CA SER A 257 -6.61 8.69 -8.22
C SER A 257 -6.24 8.20 -9.62
N ARG A 258 -5.70 6.99 -9.69
CA ARG A 258 -5.39 6.29 -10.93
C ARG A 258 -5.82 4.85 -10.80
N TRP A 259 -6.46 4.36 -11.84
CA TRP A 259 -6.79 2.96 -12.00
C TRP A 259 -6.01 2.33 -13.16
N SER A 260 -5.84 1.02 -13.12
CA SER A 260 -5.19 0.23 -14.18
C SER A 260 -5.93 -1.08 -14.36
N LEU A 261 -6.10 -1.47 -15.62
CA LEU A 261 -6.62 -2.77 -16.04
C LEU A 261 -5.47 -3.59 -16.63
N ARG A 262 -5.41 -4.88 -16.30
CA ARG A 262 -4.52 -5.87 -16.91
C ARG A 262 -5.25 -7.18 -17.21
#